data_AF-A0AAV1GC11-F1
#
_entry.id   AF-A0AAV1GC11-F1
#
_cell.length_a   1.000
_cell.length_b   1.000
_cell.length_c   1.000
_cell.angle_alpha   90.00
_cell.angle_beta   90.00
_cell.angle_gamma   90.00
#
_symmetry.space_group_name_H-M   'P 1'
#
loop_
_entity.id
_entity.type
_entity.pdbx_description
1 polymer ?
#
loop_
_entity_poly.entity_id
_entity_poly.type
_entity_poly.pdbx_seq_one_letter_code
_entity_poly.pdbx_strand_id
1 'polypeptide(L)'
;MAPGSSRSVAHGVPVVALCLAALLLSNLLLYLYLDSLFHADNHLFSSHDGCPPGHFKMTTMRNCTPWLQCPQVYLSEWRGQKVALSRLSSQDYLEDFLHGLAMLRALQGPRVVQLVGFCLEDHTQVTEFHPLGSLLNLEAILSQEQYLKHNTWQVRLRLATDYVSVLHFLHNSPAGQRVMCDSNSLEKTLSQFLLTSDLHLVVNDLDALPEVDGSRGQLVKCGHRELTGDFVAPEQLWPLRDEVFSDELMPPYDEKTDIWKIPDVTWFLMGRVPGGDLVHFHLFQIHEQCKKVDPKLRPSAQEVLQVYRSVYSTMVRDRDML
;
A
#
# COMPACT_ATOMS: atom_id res chain seq x y z
N MET A 1 -39.45 -72.21 6.34
CA MET A 1 -38.54 -71.56 5.37
C MET A 1 -38.81 -70.06 5.44
N ALA A 2 -37.75 -69.26 5.59
CA ALA A 2 -37.77 -67.87 6.05
C ALA A 2 -38.50 -66.88 5.11
N PRO A 3 -39.03 -65.76 5.64
CA PRO A 3 -39.11 -64.50 4.91
C PRO A 3 -37.92 -63.61 5.28
N GLY A 4 -37.22 -63.10 4.26
CA GLY A 4 -36.09 -62.19 4.40
C GLY A 4 -36.53 -60.80 4.91
N SER A 5 -35.81 -60.32 5.92
CA SER A 5 -35.86 -58.93 6.39
C SER A 5 -34.87 -58.10 5.58
N SER A 6 -35.37 -57.12 4.82
CA SER A 6 -34.58 -56.02 4.26
C SER A 6 -35.13 -54.70 4.83
N ARG A 7 -34.40 -54.12 5.79
CA ARG A 7 -34.58 -52.75 6.27
C ARG A 7 -33.19 -52.17 6.51
N SER A 8 -32.74 -51.26 5.64
CA SER A 8 -31.68 -50.29 5.99
C SER A 8 -31.45 -49.23 4.90
N VAL A 9 -32.44 -48.36 4.61
CA VAL A 9 -32.17 -47.09 3.92
C VAL A 9 -33.06 -45.99 4.50
N ALA A 10 -32.75 -45.50 5.71
CA ALA A 10 -33.43 -44.32 6.25
C ALA A 10 -32.62 -43.54 7.33
N HIS A 11 -31.35 -43.86 7.58
CA HIS A 11 -30.59 -43.23 8.68
C HIS A 11 -29.30 -42.50 8.25
N GLY A 12 -28.91 -42.55 6.97
CA GLY A 12 -27.68 -41.89 6.49
C GLY A 12 -27.83 -40.40 6.14
N VAL A 13 -29.00 -40.00 5.61
CA VAL A 13 -29.26 -38.62 5.16
C VAL A 13 -29.17 -37.56 6.28
N PRO A 14 -29.74 -37.75 7.49
CA PRO A 14 -29.66 -36.74 8.54
C PRO A 14 -28.24 -36.60 9.10
N VAL A 15 -27.46 -37.69 9.14
CA VAL A 15 -26.08 -37.68 9.62
C VAL A 15 -25.19 -36.91 8.64
N VAL A 16 -25.34 -37.14 7.33
CA VAL A 16 -24.56 -36.42 6.31
C VAL A 16 -24.90 -34.93 6.31
N ALA A 17 -26.18 -34.56 6.45
CA ALA A 17 -26.60 -33.16 6.54
C ALA A 17 -26.04 -32.46 7.79
N LEU A 18 -26.01 -33.15 8.94
CA LEU A 18 -25.40 -32.65 10.18
C LEU A 18 -23.89 -32.47 10.04
N CYS A 19 -23.19 -33.40 9.38
CA CYS A 19 -21.76 -33.28 9.12
C CYS A 19 -21.45 -32.10 8.17
N LEU A 20 -22.26 -31.90 7.12
CA LEU A 20 -22.10 -30.77 6.21
C LEU A 20 -22.37 -29.43 6.90
N ALA A 21 -23.41 -29.35 7.74
CA ALA A 21 -23.68 -28.17 8.53
C ALA A 21 -22.55 -27.87 9.52
N ALA A 22 -22.00 -28.89 10.18
CA ALA A 22 -20.87 -28.74 11.08
C ALA A 22 -19.59 -28.28 10.34
N LEU A 23 -19.35 -28.78 9.12
CA LEU A 23 -18.25 -28.36 8.25
C LEU A 23 -18.41 -26.90 7.77
N LEU A 24 -19.63 -26.49 7.44
CA LEU A 24 -19.90 -25.10 7.07
C LEU A 24 -19.74 -24.17 8.26
N LEU A 25 -20.21 -24.60 9.44
CA LEU A 25 -20.08 -23.82 10.68
C LEU A 25 -18.61 -23.72 11.12
N SER A 26 -17.84 -24.79 11.00
CA SER A 26 -16.41 -24.76 11.30
C SER A 26 -15.63 -23.90 10.31
N ASN A 27 -15.97 -23.93 9.01
CA ASN A 27 -15.40 -23.01 8.03
C ASN A 27 -15.79 -21.55 8.31
N LEU A 28 -17.02 -21.27 8.72
CA LEU A 28 -17.46 -19.92 9.08
C LEU A 28 -16.74 -19.42 10.32
N LEU A 29 -16.61 -20.26 11.36
CA LEU A 29 -15.87 -19.92 12.58
C LEU A 29 -14.39 -19.73 12.30
N LEU A 30 -13.80 -20.54 11.41
CA LEU A 30 -12.43 -20.37 10.96
C LEU A 30 -12.28 -19.06 10.17
N TYR A 31 -13.23 -18.71 9.31
CA TYR A 31 -13.23 -17.45 8.57
C TYR A 31 -13.30 -16.25 9.50
N LEU A 32 -14.22 -16.27 10.49
CA LEU A 32 -14.34 -15.22 11.50
C LEU A 32 -13.10 -15.12 12.41
N TYR A 33 -12.51 -16.26 12.77
CA TYR A 33 -11.28 -16.31 13.55
C TYR A 33 -10.08 -15.76 12.77
N LEU A 34 -9.98 -16.11 11.49
CA LEU A 34 -8.94 -15.56 10.60
C LEU A 34 -9.16 -14.07 10.40
N ASP A 35 -10.39 -13.60 10.14
CA ASP A 35 -10.71 -12.18 10.02
C ASP A 35 -10.37 -11.39 11.29
N SER A 36 -10.60 -11.98 12.47
CA SER A 36 -10.19 -11.42 13.76
C SER A 36 -8.66 -11.40 13.95
N LEU A 37 -7.94 -12.45 13.52
CA LEU A 37 -6.47 -12.46 13.55
C LEU A 37 -5.89 -11.45 12.53
N PHE A 38 -6.55 -11.25 11.39
CA PHE A 38 -6.16 -10.24 10.41
C PHE A 38 -6.40 -8.82 10.92
N HIS A 39 -7.45 -8.57 11.70
CA HIS A 39 -7.61 -7.32 12.44
C HIS A 39 -6.54 -7.18 13.54
N ALA A 40 -6.13 -8.28 14.18
CA ALA A 40 -5.04 -8.26 15.16
C ALA A 40 -3.66 -8.00 14.54
N ASP A 41 -3.41 -8.40 13.29
CA ASP A 41 -2.16 -8.07 12.56
C ASP A 41 -2.15 -6.61 12.07
N ASN A 42 -3.33 -6.03 11.78
CA ASN A 42 -3.48 -4.57 11.68
C ASN A 42 -3.17 -3.86 13.03
N HIS A 43 -3.32 -4.55 14.17
CA HIS A 43 -2.94 -4.03 15.50
C HIS A 43 -1.45 -4.21 15.83
N LEU A 44 -0.65 -4.92 15.02
CA LEU A 44 0.81 -4.95 15.19
C LEU A 44 1.47 -3.63 14.75
N PHE A 45 0.74 -2.72 14.10
CA PHE A 45 1.14 -1.33 13.85
C PHE A 45 0.96 -0.45 15.12
N SER A 46 1.62 -0.83 16.22
CA SER A 46 1.44 -0.22 17.54
C SER A 46 2.43 0.92 17.85
N SER A 47 2.56 1.92 16.98
CA SER A 47 3.20 3.19 17.34
C SER A 47 2.47 4.46 16.86
N HIS A 48 1.71 4.38 15.76
CA HIS A 48 1.00 5.54 15.17
C HIS A 48 -0.49 5.60 15.55
N ASP A 49 -1.09 4.48 15.93
CA ASP A 49 -2.45 4.44 16.46
C ASP A 49 -2.46 4.91 17.91
N GLY A 50 -3.00 6.10 18.15
CA GLY A 50 -3.29 6.57 19.50
C GLY A 50 -3.04 8.05 19.79
N CYS A 51 -2.55 8.82 18.82
CA CYS A 51 -2.49 10.28 18.98
C CYS A 51 -3.75 10.97 18.44
N PRO A 52 -4.26 11.99 19.14
CA PRO A 52 -5.34 12.81 18.61
C PRO A 52 -4.87 13.57 17.35
N PRO A 53 -5.78 13.98 16.45
CA PRO A 53 -5.43 14.81 15.29
C PRO A 53 -4.58 16.02 15.69
N GLY A 54 -3.59 16.37 14.87
CA GLY A 54 -2.67 17.47 15.17
C GLY A 54 -1.54 17.13 16.16
N HIS A 55 -1.36 15.86 16.51
CA HIS A 55 -0.30 15.39 17.40
C HIS A 55 0.52 14.28 16.76
N PHE A 56 1.71 14.06 17.30
CA PHE A 56 2.63 13.00 16.89
C PHE A 56 3.21 12.27 18.10
N LYS A 57 3.65 11.04 17.86
CA LYS A 57 4.44 10.24 18.80
C LYS A 57 5.41 9.39 18.00
N MET A 58 6.70 9.61 18.23
CA MET A 58 7.76 8.78 17.66
C MET A 58 8.02 7.57 18.55
N THR A 59 8.70 6.56 18.01
CA THR A 59 8.92 5.24 18.64
C THR A 59 9.40 5.28 20.11
N THR A 60 10.26 6.23 20.46
CA THR A 60 10.85 6.36 21.81
C THR A 60 10.00 7.20 22.79
N MET A 61 8.94 7.86 22.30
CA MET A 61 8.11 8.76 23.07
C MET A 61 7.02 7.99 23.82
N ARG A 62 6.70 8.41 25.05
CA ARG A 62 5.60 7.82 25.83
C ARG A 62 4.26 8.51 25.56
N ASN A 63 4.28 9.83 25.44
CA ASN A 63 3.09 10.67 25.29
C ASN A 63 3.08 11.34 23.91
N CYS A 64 1.89 11.57 23.38
CA CYS A 64 1.70 12.38 22.18
C CYS A 64 2.05 13.84 22.45
N THR A 65 2.65 14.49 21.45
CA THR A 65 2.99 15.93 21.47
C THR A 65 2.30 16.63 20.31
N PRO A 66 1.77 17.86 20.48
CA PRO A 66 1.24 18.62 19.34
C PRO A 66 2.30 18.81 18.26
N TRP A 67 1.89 18.85 16.99
CA TRP A 67 2.82 19.15 15.90
C TRP A 67 3.59 20.44 16.15
N LEU A 68 4.90 20.39 15.93
CA LEU A 68 5.77 21.54 16.11
C LEU A 68 5.40 22.64 15.12
N GLN A 69 5.42 23.89 15.59
CA GLN A 69 5.18 25.10 14.81
C GLN A 69 6.43 26.00 14.86
N CYS A 70 6.50 27.03 14.03
CA CYS A 70 7.60 28.01 14.10
C CYS A 70 7.70 28.61 15.52
N PRO A 71 8.90 28.80 16.11
CA PRO A 71 10.23 28.58 15.55
C PRO A 71 10.86 27.21 15.87
N GLN A 72 10.08 26.19 16.25
CA GLN A 72 10.62 24.90 16.72
C GLN A 72 11.13 23.97 15.60
N VAL A 73 10.91 24.35 14.33
CA VAL A 73 10.99 23.48 13.14
C VAL A 73 12.38 23.50 12.47
N TYR A 74 13.39 24.15 13.04
CA TYR A 74 14.71 24.32 12.40
C TYR A 74 15.78 23.28 12.75
N LEU A 75 15.45 22.28 13.56
CA LEU A 75 16.43 21.30 14.05
C LEU A 75 16.27 19.96 13.34
N SER A 76 17.39 19.35 12.92
CA SER A 76 17.46 17.96 12.45
C SER A 76 17.36 16.94 13.60
N GLU A 77 17.31 17.43 14.83
CA GLU A 77 17.10 16.65 16.04
C GLU A 77 16.14 17.38 16.98
N TRP A 78 15.09 16.69 17.44
CA TRP A 78 14.15 17.22 18.42
C TRP A 78 14.19 16.37 19.69
N ARG A 79 14.67 16.95 20.81
CA ARG A 79 14.76 16.28 22.12
C ARG A 79 15.46 14.90 22.09
N GLY A 80 16.60 14.78 21.40
CA GLY A 80 17.32 13.50 21.29
C GLY A 80 16.83 12.60 20.15
N GLN A 81 15.81 13.02 19.40
CA GLN A 81 15.18 12.22 18.35
C GLN A 81 15.57 12.77 16.98
N LYS A 82 16.06 11.89 16.09
CA LYS A 82 16.36 12.28 14.71
C LYS A 82 15.06 12.57 13.97
N VAL A 83 15.06 13.64 13.20
CA VAL A 83 13.93 14.03 12.34
C VAL A 83 14.43 14.36 10.94
N ALA A 84 13.57 14.22 9.95
CA ALA A 84 13.84 14.64 8.58
C ALA A 84 13.25 16.04 8.38
N LEU A 85 14.08 17.00 7.97
CA LEU A 85 13.66 18.36 7.65
C LEU A 85 13.65 18.53 6.13
N SER A 86 12.47 18.81 5.57
CA SER A 86 12.27 19.09 4.15
C SER A 86 11.89 20.55 3.98
N ARG A 87 12.60 21.26 3.11
CA ARG A 87 12.35 22.66 2.78
C ARG A 87 12.04 22.78 1.29
N LEU A 88 11.13 23.68 0.95
CA LEU A 88 10.84 24.06 -0.44
C LEU A 88 12.13 24.39 -1.19
N SER A 89 12.32 23.74 -2.33
CA SER A 89 13.54 23.86 -3.14
C SER A 89 13.51 25.07 -4.07
N SER A 90 12.35 25.36 -4.67
CA SER A 90 12.08 26.51 -5.55
C SER A 90 10.66 27.01 -5.32
N GLN A 91 10.44 28.31 -5.53
CA GLN A 91 9.13 28.93 -5.44
C GLN A 91 8.12 28.36 -6.44
N ASP A 92 8.61 27.79 -7.56
CA ASP A 92 7.78 27.16 -8.59
C ASP A 92 7.00 25.94 -8.07
N TYR A 93 7.49 25.29 -7.00
CA TYR A 93 6.87 24.11 -6.39
C TYR A 93 6.06 24.45 -5.14
N LEU A 94 5.75 25.73 -4.89
CA LEU A 94 5.05 26.13 -3.66
C LEU A 94 3.67 25.46 -3.56
N GLU A 95 2.91 25.43 -4.65
CA GLU A 95 1.56 24.84 -4.65
C GLU A 95 1.61 23.33 -4.38
N ASP A 96 2.55 22.62 -5.02
CA ASP A 96 2.80 21.19 -4.78
C ASP A 96 3.19 20.93 -3.33
N PHE A 97 4.09 21.74 -2.77
CA PHE A 97 4.52 21.63 -1.37
C PHE A 97 3.36 21.86 -0.39
N LEU A 98 2.54 22.90 -0.62
CA LEU A 98 1.39 23.19 0.24
C LEU A 98 0.33 22.10 0.14
N HIS A 99 0.12 21.54 -1.06
CA HIS A 99 -0.75 20.39 -1.26
C HIS A 99 -0.23 19.16 -0.51
N GLY A 100 1.05 18.82 -0.67
CA GLY A 100 1.70 17.71 0.03
C GLY A 100 1.61 17.83 1.54
N LEU A 101 1.86 19.01 2.09
CA LEU A 101 1.68 19.26 3.53
C LEU A 101 0.21 19.10 3.97
N ALA A 102 -0.74 19.57 3.17
CA ALA A 102 -2.17 19.39 3.47
C ALA A 102 -2.56 17.90 3.46
N MET A 103 -2.10 17.14 2.48
CA MET A 103 -2.30 15.69 2.41
C MET A 103 -1.63 14.97 3.57
N LEU A 104 -0.38 15.31 3.88
CA LEU A 104 0.36 14.72 4.99
C LEU A 104 -0.35 14.93 6.33
N ARG A 105 -0.97 16.10 6.54
CA ARG A 105 -1.79 16.39 7.73
C ARG A 105 -3.11 15.60 7.75
N ALA A 106 -3.78 15.49 6.60
CA ALA A 106 -5.08 14.82 6.49
C ALA A 106 -4.98 13.29 6.54
N LEU A 107 -3.84 12.75 6.11
CA LEU A 107 -3.63 11.32 5.88
C LEU A 107 -2.76 10.65 6.96
N GLN A 108 -2.46 11.33 8.07
CA GLN A 108 -1.68 10.73 9.15
C GLN A 108 -2.28 9.40 9.63
N GLY A 109 -1.42 8.39 9.74
CA GLY A 109 -1.78 7.04 10.11
C GLY A 109 -0.62 6.07 9.84
N PRO A 110 -0.79 4.77 10.05
CA PRO A 110 0.30 3.79 10.00
C PRO A 110 0.95 3.59 8.62
N ARG A 111 0.34 4.10 7.55
CA ARG A 111 0.77 3.94 6.16
C ARG A 111 1.49 5.17 5.61
N VAL A 112 1.50 6.26 6.35
CA VAL A 112 2.04 7.57 5.95
C VAL A 112 3.14 7.94 6.93
N VAL A 113 4.22 8.55 6.44
CA VAL A 113 5.30 9.03 7.30
C VAL A 113 4.75 9.97 8.39
N GLN A 114 5.22 9.79 9.63
CA GLN A 114 4.75 10.58 10.76
C GLN A 114 5.16 12.04 10.58
N LEU A 115 4.16 12.94 10.49
CA LEU A 115 4.39 14.37 10.56
C LEU A 115 4.73 14.74 12.00
N VAL A 116 5.85 15.45 12.19
CA VAL A 116 6.32 15.95 13.49
C VAL A 116 5.99 17.43 13.63
N GLY A 117 6.10 18.20 12.56
CA GLY A 117 5.80 19.63 12.57
C GLY A 117 5.97 20.30 11.21
N PHE A 118 5.63 21.57 11.14
CA PHE A 118 5.77 22.37 9.93
C PHE A 118 5.82 23.85 10.26
N CYS A 119 6.39 24.63 9.34
CA CYS A 119 6.48 26.08 9.39
C CYS A 119 6.10 26.63 8.02
N LEU A 120 4.91 27.22 7.93
CA LEU A 120 4.38 27.77 6.67
C LEU A 120 5.16 28.99 6.21
N GLU A 121 5.60 29.85 7.14
CA GLU A 121 6.38 31.06 6.85
C GLU A 121 7.71 30.74 6.15
N ASP A 122 8.35 29.62 6.52
CA ASP A 122 9.64 29.17 5.97
C ASP A 122 9.51 27.99 5.01
N HIS A 123 8.29 27.63 4.60
CA HIS A 123 8.00 26.50 3.71
C HIS A 123 8.80 25.24 4.07
N THR A 124 8.77 24.88 5.35
CA THR A 124 9.53 23.76 5.91
C THR A 124 8.58 22.79 6.60
N GLN A 125 8.78 21.49 6.39
CA GLN A 125 8.08 20.42 7.12
C GLN A 125 9.08 19.47 7.75
N VAL A 126 8.67 18.85 8.86
CA VAL A 126 9.49 17.93 9.63
C VAL A 126 8.74 16.63 9.84
N THR A 127 9.36 15.51 9.48
CA THR A 127 8.80 14.16 9.62
C THR A 127 9.72 13.27 10.45
N GLU A 128 9.21 12.12 10.89
CA GLU A 128 10.04 11.08 11.52
C GLU A 128 11.15 10.64 10.56
N PHE A 129 12.38 10.53 11.08
CA PHE A 129 13.51 10.09 10.30
C PHE A 129 13.58 8.56 10.23
N HIS A 130 13.49 8.00 9.03
CA HIS A 130 13.71 6.57 8.79
C HIS A 130 15.13 6.32 8.26
N PRO A 131 15.99 5.61 9.03
CA PRO A 131 17.42 5.48 8.70
C PRO A 131 17.69 4.61 7.47
N LEU A 132 16.74 3.74 7.08
CA LEU A 132 16.84 2.94 5.87
C LEU A 132 16.49 3.74 4.61
N GLY A 133 15.90 4.93 4.78
CA GLY A 133 15.67 5.88 3.69
C GLY A 133 14.71 5.36 2.63
N SER A 134 14.92 5.80 1.38
CA SER A 134 14.07 5.48 0.25
C SER A 134 14.09 3.98 -0.09
N LEU A 135 12.93 3.47 -0.50
CA LEU A 135 12.74 2.12 -1.02
C LEU A 135 13.62 1.80 -2.24
N LEU A 136 14.11 2.83 -2.97
CA LEU A 136 15.10 2.67 -4.03
C LEU A 136 16.33 1.86 -3.60
N ASN A 137 16.70 1.96 -2.33
CA ASN A 137 17.90 1.33 -1.79
C ASN A 137 17.66 -0.09 -1.27
N LEU A 138 16.48 -0.69 -1.51
CA LEU A 138 16.08 -1.97 -0.92
C LEU A 138 17.13 -3.07 -1.08
N GLU A 139 17.63 -3.29 -2.30
CA GLU A 139 18.63 -4.35 -2.55
C GLU A 139 19.93 -4.09 -1.81
N ALA A 140 20.40 -2.83 -1.82
CA ALA A 140 21.60 -2.44 -1.08
C ALA A 140 21.42 -2.66 0.42
N ILE A 141 20.24 -2.37 0.97
CA ILE A 141 19.91 -2.59 2.39
C ILE A 141 19.88 -4.08 2.72
N LEU A 142 19.14 -4.88 1.94
CA LEU A 142 18.99 -6.32 2.19
C LEU A 142 20.27 -7.13 1.94
N SER A 143 21.25 -6.58 1.23
CA SER A 143 22.59 -7.17 1.10
C SER A 143 23.51 -6.93 2.30
N GLN A 144 23.17 -6.02 3.21
CA GLN A 144 23.99 -5.75 4.39
C GLN A 144 23.90 -6.92 5.37
N GLU A 145 25.02 -7.25 6.02
CA GLU A 145 25.11 -8.38 6.96
C GLU A 145 24.01 -8.36 8.04
N GLN A 146 23.69 -7.18 8.56
CA GLN A 146 22.64 -7.00 9.58
C GLN A 146 21.22 -7.33 9.07
N TYR A 147 20.94 -7.15 7.77
CA TYR A 147 19.62 -7.36 7.16
C TYR A 147 19.54 -8.62 6.29
N LEU A 148 20.67 -9.30 6.04
CA LEU A 148 20.73 -10.47 5.16
C LEU A 148 19.75 -11.56 5.58
N LYS A 149 19.58 -11.78 6.89
CA LYS A 149 18.61 -12.75 7.45
C LYS A 149 17.14 -12.41 7.14
N HIS A 150 16.85 -11.15 6.81
CA HIS A 150 15.53 -10.67 6.45
C HIS A 150 15.30 -10.66 4.93
N ASN A 151 16.34 -10.93 4.11
CA ASN A 151 16.22 -11.03 2.65
C ASN A 151 15.53 -12.34 2.24
N THR A 152 14.24 -12.43 2.53
CA THR A 152 13.40 -13.63 2.37
C THR A 152 12.16 -13.28 1.56
N TRP A 153 11.56 -14.27 0.90
CA TRP A 153 10.32 -14.04 0.15
C TRP A 153 9.18 -13.54 1.06
N GLN A 154 9.16 -13.94 2.34
CA GLN A 154 8.14 -13.51 3.30
C GLN A 154 8.21 -12.01 3.53
N VAL A 155 9.39 -11.50 3.89
CA VAL A 155 9.59 -10.07 4.13
C VAL A 155 9.31 -9.28 2.85
N ARG A 156 9.79 -9.76 1.70
CA ARG A 156 9.59 -9.09 0.41
C ARG A 156 8.12 -9.06 -0.04
N LEU A 157 7.38 -10.15 0.13
CA LEU A 157 5.94 -10.20 -0.15
C LEU A 157 5.16 -9.31 0.84
N ARG A 158 5.61 -9.23 2.10
CA ARG A 158 5.04 -8.28 3.07
C ARG A 158 5.28 -6.82 2.65
N LEU A 159 6.48 -6.46 2.18
CA LEU A 159 6.72 -5.12 1.62
C LEU A 159 5.82 -4.84 0.42
N ALA A 160 5.61 -5.81 -0.47
CA ALA A 160 4.67 -5.68 -1.58
C ALA A 160 3.21 -5.53 -1.09
N THR A 161 2.86 -6.21 -0.01
CA THR A 161 1.57 -6.08 0.67
C THR A 161 1.40 -4.69 1.29
N ASP A 162 2.44 -4.13 1.91
CA ASP A 162 2.43 -2.76 2.45
C ASP A 162 2.21 -1.72 1.35
N TYR A 163 2.89 -1.86 0.20
CA TYR A 163 2.70 -1.00 -0.96
C TYR A 163 1.23 -1.00 -1.44
N VAL A 164 0.62 -2.17 -1.62
CA VAL A 164 -0.79 -2.29 -2.03
C VAL A 164 -1.72 -1.77 -0.92
N SER A 165 -1.36 -1.95 0.35
CA SER A 165 -2.10 -1.42 1.49
C SER A 165 -2.10 0.12 1.52
N VAL A 166 -0.98 0.76 1.16
CA VAL A 166 -0.91 2.22 0.97
C VAL A 166 -1.85 2.65 -0.15
N LEU A 167 -1.81 2.01 -1.32
CA LEU A 167 -2.71 2.35 -2.43
C LEU A 167 -4.18 2.22 -2.02
N HIS A 168 -4.54 1.12 -1.36
CA HIS A 168 -5.89 0.94 -0.85
C HIS A 168 -6.31 2.05 0.12
N PHE A 169 -5.40 2.51 0.98
CA PHE A 169 -5.65 3.64 1.88
C PHE A 169 -5.84 4.95 1.12
N LEU A 170 -4.98 5.27 0.14
CA LEU A 170 -5.11 6.47 -0.68
C LEU A 170 -6.44 6.48 -1.47
N HIS A 171 -6.83 5.32 -2.01
CA HIS A 171 -8.08 5.16 -2.77
C HIS A 171 -9.33 5.29 -1.90
N ASN A 172 -9.21 5.15 -0.58
CA ASN A 172 -10.32 5.18 0.39
C ASN A 172 -10.04 6.18 1.52
N SER A 173 -9.30 7.25 1.22
CA SER A 173 -8.74 8.12 2.25
C SER A 173 -9.80 9.05 2.85
N PRO A 174 -9.59 9.59 4.07
CA PRO A 174 -10.48 10.61 4.63
C PRO A 174 -10.50 11.92 3.83
N ALA A 175 -9.51 12.11 2.94
CA ALA A 175 -9.47 13.21 1.99
C ALA A 175 -10.07 12.81 0.62
N GLY A 176 -10.95 11.81 0.54
CA GLY A 176 -11.48 11.32 -0.73
C GLY A 176 -10.56 10.32 -1.44
N GLN A 177 -10.94 9.89 -2.64
CA GLN A 177 -10.16 8.92 -3.41
C GLN A 177 -8.98 9.62 -4.09
N ARG A 178 -7.76 9.29 -3.68
CA ARG A 178 -6.51 9.93 -4.12
C ARG A 178 -5.74 9.01 -5.06
N VAL A 179 -5.11 9.59 -6.09
CA VAL A 179 -4.27 8.86 -7.06
C VAL A 179 -2.81 9.23 -6.89
N MET A 180 -1.91 8.24 -6.85
CA MET A 180 -0.47 8.48 -6.66
C MET A 180 0.20 8.91 -7.98
N CYS A 181 0.11 10.20 -8.33
CA CYS A 181 0.48 10.66 -9.67
C CYS A 181 1.98 10.75 -9.94
N ASP A 182 2.82 10.95 -8.92
CA ASP A 182 4.27 11.06 -9.12
C ASP A 182 4.96 9.69 -9.19
N SER A 183 4.51 8.88 -10.15
CA SER A 183 4.83 7.46 -10.30
C SER A 183 4.95 7.05 -11.78
N ASN A 184 5.64 7.87 -12.59
CA ASN A 184 5.77 7.66 -14.03
C ASN A 184 6.84 6.64 -14.44
N SER A 185 7.70 6.23 -13.51
CA SER A 185 8.68 5.16 -13.67
C SER A 185 8.81 4.35 -12.39
N LEU A 186 9.40 3.16 -12.47
CA LEU A 186 9.67 2.35 -11.28
C LEU A 186 10.53 3.13 -10.28
N GLU A 187 11.65 3.72 -10.73
CA GLU A 187 12.53 4.50 -9.88
C GLU A 187 11.79 5.65 -9.19
N LYS A 188 11.01 6.42 -9.95
CA LYS A 188 10.27 7.54 -9.39
C LYS A 188 9.23 7.05 -8.38
N THR A 189 8.49 5.99 -8.67
CA THR A 189 7.52 5.38 -7.75
C THR A 189 8.17 4.96 -6.43
N LEU A 190 9.31 4.27 -6.49
CA LEU A 190 10.02 3.79 -5.29
C LEU A 190 10.58 4.95 -4.45
N SER A 191 10.94 6.08 -5.08
CA SER A 191 11.44 7.27 -4.38
C SER A 191 10.42 7.88 -3.40
N GLN A 192 9.13 7.62 -3.63
CA GLN A 192 8.02 8.20 -2.85
C GLN A 192 7.79 7.48 -1.52
N PHE A 193 8.39 6.30 -1.34
CA PHE A 193 8.24 5.43 -0.17
C PHE A 193 9.53 5.37 0.64
N LEU A 194 9.38 5.31 1.96
CA LEU A 194 10.45 5.06 2.90
C LEU A 194 10.34 3.66 3.48
N LEU A 195 11.50 3.06 3.77
CA LEU A 195 11.60 1.81 4.50
C LEU A 195 11.82 2.11 5.99
N THR A 196 10.95 1.59 6.84
CA THR A 196 11.07 1.74 8.29
C THR A 196 12.12 0.78 8.85
N SER A 197 12.61 1.03 10.07
CA SER A 197 13.66 0.21 10.71
C SER A 197 13.25 -1.26 10.95
N ASP A 198 11.95 -1.54 11.00
CA ASP A 198 11.33 -2.86 11.14
C ASP A 198 10.88 -3.48 9.81
N LEU A 199 11.29 -2.88 8.68
CA LEU A 199 11.05 -3.36 7.32
C LEU A 199 9.56 -3.38 6.94
N HIS A 200 8.92 -2.22 7.13
CA HIS A 200 7.61 -1.86 6.59
C HIS A 200 7.74 -0.66 5.64
N LEU A 201 6.75 -0.47 4.76
CA LEU A 201 6.69 0.69 3.87
C LEU A 201 5.74 1.76 4.40
N VAL A 202 6.18 3.01 4.32
CA VAL A 202 5.34 4.20 4.49
C VAL A 202 5.48 5.11 3.28
N VAL A 203 4.37 5.74 2.85
CA VAL A 203 4.44 6.79 1.83
C VAL A 203 4.89 8.10 2.46
N ASN A 204 5.78 8.82 1.77
CA ASN A 204 6.39 10.05 2.26
C ASN A 204 6.04 11.25 1.37
N ASP A 205 6.24 11.09 0.06
CA ASP A 205 6.02 12.16 -0.90
C ASP A 205 4.55 12.14 -1.34
N LEU A 206 3.81 13.21 -1.04
CA LEU A 206 2.35 13.32 -1.20
C LEU A 206 1.96 14.57 -2.00
N ASP A 207 2.93 15.16 -2.70
CA ASP A 207 2.78 16.45 -3.36
C ASP A 207 1.80 16.38 -4.55
N ALA A 208 1.72 15.22 -5.22
CA ALA A 208 0.84 14.99 -6.36
C ALA A 208 -0.24 13.93 -6.08
N LEU A 209 -1.25 14.30 -5.26
CA LEU A 209 -2.40 13.44 -4.92
C LEU A 209 -3.75 14.07 -5.34
N PRO A 210 -4.03 14.17 -6.65
CA PRO A 210 -5.33 14.67 -7.09
C PRO A 210 -6.47 13.74 -6.66
N GLU A 211 -7.65 14.33 -6.49
CA GLU A 211 -8.86 13.64 -6.06
C GLU A 211 -9.70 13.20 -7.25
N VAL A 212 -10.09 11.92 -7.24
CA VAL A 212 -11.15 11.38 -8.09
C VAL A 212 -12.45 11.41 -7.29
N ASP A 213 -13.52 11.94 -7.90
CA ASP A 213 -14.87 11.86 -7.35
C ASP A 213 -15.81 11.33 -8.43
N GLY A 214 -15.97 10.01 -8.45
CA GLY A 214 -16.87 9.32 -9.38
C GLY A 214 -18.33 9.74 -9.24
N SER A 215 -18.76 10.23 -8.08
CA SER A 215 -20.13 10.71 -7.87
C SER A 215 -20.40 12.04 -8.59
N ARG A 216 -19.35 12.84 -8.77
CA ARG A 216 -19.38 14.11 -9.50
C ARG A 216 -18.84 14.01 -10.92
N GLY A 217 -18.40 12.82 -11.35
CA GLY A 217 -17.72 12.61 -12.62
C GLY A 217 -16.36 13.33 -12.69
N GLN A 218 -15.76 13.63 -11.54
CA GLN A 218 -14.45 14.27 -11.47
C GLN A 218 -13.36 13.20 -11.61
N LEU A 219 -12.59 13.31 -12.68
CA LEU A 219 -11.44 12.47 -12.98
C LEU A 219 -10.15 13.32 -12.91
N VAL A 220 -8.98 12.69 -13.09
CA VAL A 220 -7.68 13.34 -12.87
C VAL A 220 -6.75 13.19 -14.07
N LYS A 221 -5.69 14.00 -14.08
CA LYS A 221 -4.50 13.84 -14.91
C LYS A 221 -3.25 14.04 -14.04
N CYS A 222 -2.23 13.23 -14.28
CA CYS A 222 -0.96 13.31 -13.57
C CYS A 222 0.02 14.26 -14.26
N GLY A 223 -0.18 15.55 -14.03
CA GLY A 223 0.63 16.64 -14.61
C GLY A 223 0.13 17.11 -15.98
N HIS A 224 0.87 18.07 -16.56
CA HIS A 224 0.51 18.79 -17.79
C HIS A 224 1.39 18.44 -19.00
N ARG A 225 2.20 17.38 -18.88
CA ARG A 225 3.14 16.95 -19.93
C ARG A 225 2.74 15.57 -20.41
N GLU A 226 3.06 15.28 -21.67
CA GLU A 226 2.86 13.96 -22.24
C GLU A 226 3.62 12.89 -21.45
N LEU A 227 2.92 11.82 -21.08
CA LEU A 227 3.51 10.63 -20.48
C LEU A 227 3.76 9.59 -21.56
N THR A 228 4.87 8.85 -21.44
CA THR A 228 5.32 7.87 -22.43
C THR A 228 5.85 6.61 -21.74
N GLY A 229 5.97 5.52 -22.50
CA GLY A 229 6.48 4.23 -22.02
C GLY A 229 5.40 3.31 -21.47
N ASP A 230 5.81 2.11 -21.04
CA ASP A 230 4.88 1.03 -20.67
C ASP A 230 4.60 0.95 -19.16
N PHE A 231 5.34 1.73 -18.36
CA PHE A 231 5.16 1.75 -16.90
C PHE A 231 3.89 2.50 -16.49
N VAL A 232 3.59 3.63 -17.15
CA VAL A 232 2.31 4.33 -16.98
C VAL A 232 1.18 3.51 -17.60
N ALA A 233 -0.04 3.70 -17.11
CA ALA A 233 -1.18 2.95 -17.65
C ALA A 233 -1.53 3.41 -19.08
N PRO A 234 -2.10 2.55 -19.94
CA PRO A 234 -2.38 2.89 -21.34
C PRO A 234 -3.25 4.13 -21.52
N GLU A 235 -4.20 4.38 -20.62
CA GLU A 235 -5.07 5.56 -20.61
C GLU A 235 -4.36 6.85 -20.19
N GLN A 236 -3.13 6.76 -19.66
CA GLN A 236 -2.27 7.92 -19.40
C GLN A 236 -1.46 8.36 -20.63
N LEU A 237 -1.46 7.56 -21.70
CA LEU A 237 -0.77 7.87 -22.95
C LEU A 237 -1.64 8.73 -23.86
N TRP A 238 -1.01 9.61 -24.62
CA TRP A 238 -1.69 10.43 -25.61
C TRP A 238 -2.39 9.55 -26.66
N PRO A 239 -3.74 9.61 -26.79
CA PRO A 239 -4.47 8.67 -27.62
C PRO A 239 -4.48 9.06 -29.11
N LEU A 240 -4.20 10.33 -29.44
CA LEU A 240 -4.28 10.86 -30.80
C LEU A 240 -2.91 10.84 -31.49
N ARG A 241 -2.51 9.66 -32.00
CA ARG A 241 -1.16 9.41 -32.53
C ARG A 241 -0.67 10.36 -33.63
N ASP A 242 -1.58 10.95 -34.39
CA ASP A 242 -1.26 11.85 -35.51
C ASP A 242 -1.27 13.34 -35.13
N GLU A 243 -1.60 13.66 -33.88
CA GLU A 243 -1.70 15.03 -33.37
C GLU A 243 -0.59 15.33 -32.36
N VAL A 244 -0.19 16.60 -32.29
CA VAL A 244 0.72 17.07 -31.24
C VAL A 244 0.00 17.02 -29.89
N PHE A 245 0.71 16.57 -28.85
CA PHE A 245 0.15 16.53 -27.50
C PHE A 245 -0.47 17.87 -27.09
N SER A 246 -1.68 17.78 -26.52
CA SER A 246 -2.37 18.89 -25.90
C SER A 246 -2.95 18.43 -24.56
N ASP A 247 -2.56 19.11 -23.48
CA ASP A 247 -3.06 18.80 -22.14
C ASP A 247 -4.59 19.00 -22.05
N GLU A 248 -5.14 20.01 -22.73
CA GLU A 248 -6.58 20.29 -22.76
C GLU A 248 -7.39 19.15 -23.40
N LEU A 249 -6.80 18.47 -24.39
CA LEU A 249 -7.44 17.38 -25.13
C LEU A 249 -7.13 16.01 -24.52
N MET A 250 -6.20 15.93 -23.56
CA MET A 250 -5.86 14.68 -22.90
C MET A 250 -7.05 14.18 -22.07
N PRO A 251 -7.62 12.99 -22.36
CA PRO A 251 -8.70 12.46 -21.56
C PRO A 251 -8.24 12.20 -20.12
N PRO A 252 -9.05 12.57 -19.11
CA PRO A 252 -8.71 12.27 -17.73
C PRO A 252 -8.99 10.80 -17.41
N TYR A 253 -8.39 10.31 -16.33
CA TYR A 253 -8.42 8.93 -15.86
C TYR A 253 -8.64 8.86 -14.34
N ASP A 254 -8.62 7.66 -13.78
CA ASP A 254 -8.95 7.39 -12.37
C ASP A 254 -7.81 6.65 -11.63
N GLU A 255 -8.12 6.13 -10.44
CA GLU A 255 -7.18 5.42 -9.58
C GLU A 255 -6.68 4.09 -10.16
N LYS A 256 -7.32 3.58 -11.23
CA LYS A 256 -6.90 2.33 -11.88
C LYS A 256 -5.52 2.45 -12.53
N THR A 257 -5.02 3.67 -12.71
CA THR A 257 -3.63 3.94 -13.10
C THR A 257 -2.62 3.47 -12.05
N ASP A 258 -2.95 3.53 -10.76
CA ASP A 258 -2.11 2.96 -9.69
C ASP A 258 -2.11 1.44 -9.74
N ILE A 259 -3.27 0.84 -9.99
CA ILE A 259 -3.45 -0.63 -10.07
C ILE A 259 -2.58 -1.22 -11.18
N TRP A 260 -2.51 -0.55 -12.32
CA TRP A 260 -1.66 -0.94 -13.45
C TRP A 260 -0.20 -1.17 -13.06
N LYS A 261 0.32 -0.37 -12.11
CA LYS A 261 1.74 -0.33 -11.72
C LYS A 261 2.09 -1.36 -10.64
N ILE A 262 1.09 -1.98 -10.00
CA ILE A 262 1.29 -2.93 -8.90
C ILE A 262 2.21 -4.10 -9.28
N PRO A 263 2.04 -4.77 -10.44
CA PRO A 263 2.89 -5.90 -10.80
C PRO A 263 4.37 -5.54 -10.91
N ASP A 264 4.70 -4.40 -11.52
CA ASP A 264 6.08 -3.94 -11.70
C ASP A 264 6.78 -3.62 -10.38
N VAL A 265 6.07 -2.90 -9.49
CA VAL A 265 6.58 -2.61 -8.14
C VAL A 265 6.72 -3.89 -7.32
N THR A 266 5.76 -4.81 -7.43
CA THR A 266 5.84 -6.11 -6.74
C THR A 266 7.00 -6.94 -7.25
N TRP A 267 7.25 -6.94 -8.56
CA TRP A 267 8.39 -7.63 -9.16
C TRP A 267 9.72 -7.11 -8.63
N PHE A 268 9.87 -5.79 -8.54
CA PHE A 268 11.04 -5.18 -7.91
C PHE A 268 11.20 -5.61 -6.44
N LEU A 269 10.12 -5.51 -5.65
CA LEU A 269 10.15 -5.83 -4.22
C LEU A 269 10.49 -7.31 -3.96
N MET A 270 9.95 -8.22 -4.77
CA MET A 270 10.22 -9.66 -4.69
C MET A 270 11.67 -10.00 -5.06
N GLY A 271 12.30 -9.23 -5.95
CA GLY A 271 13.69 -9.41 -6.33
C GLY A 271 13.99 -10.86 -6.74
N ARG A 272 15.19 -11.35 -6.43
CA ARG A 272 15.58 -12.74 -6.64
C ARG A 272 15.88 -13.40 -5.31
N VAL A 273 14.91 -14.14 -4.78
CA VAL A 273 15.04 -14.89 -3.52
C VAL A 273 14.47 -16.30 -3.66
N PRO A 274 15.01 -17.30 -2.93
CA PRO A 274 14.42 -18.63 -2.88
C PRO A 274 12.93 -18.57 -2.48
N GLY A 275 12.07 -19.25 -3.24
CA GLY A 275 10.62 -19.22 -3.05
C GLY A 275 9.89 -18.06 -3.76
N GLY A 276 10.61 -17.04 -4.25
CA GLY A 276 10.02 -15.91 -4.97
C GLY A 276 9.29 -16.32 -6.26
N ASP A 277 9.83 -17.27 -7.02
CA ASP A 277 9.20 -17.76 -8.25
C ASP A 277 7.82 -18.39 -7.98
N LEU A 278 7.68 -19.09 -6.83
CA LEU A 278 6.41 -19.67 -6.41
C LEU A 278 5.41 -18.58 -6.00
N VAL A 279 5.87 -17.52 -5.35
CA VAL A 279 5.02 -16.34 -5.08
C VAL A 279 4.53 -15.73 -6.39
N HIS A 280 5.41 -15.51 -7.37
CA HIS A 280 5.03 -14.98 -8.68
C HIS A 280 4.03 -15.89 -9.40
N PHE A 281 4.20 -17.20 -9.31
CA PHE A 281 3.24 -18.16 -9.86
C PHE A 281 1.84 -17.99 -9.24
N HIS A 282 1.75 -17.86 -7.92
CA HIS A 282 0.46 -17.65 -7.24
C HIS A 282 -0.16 -16.27 -7.53
N LEU A 283 0.67 -15.24 -7.74
CA LEU A 283 0.21 -13.89 -8.06
C LEU A 283 -0.07 -13.66 -9.55
N PHE A 284 0.25 -14.61 -10.43
CA PHE A 284 0.15 -14.44 -11.88
C PHE A 284 -1.23 -13.95 -12.33
N GLN A 285 -2.31 -14.58 -11.86
CA GLN A 285 -3.67 -14.24 -12.27
C GLN A 285 -4.07 -12.83 -11.86
N ILE A 286 -3.77 -12.43 -10.62
CA ILE A 286 -4.11 -11.08 -10.14
C ILE A 286 -3.26 -10.01 -10.84
N HIS A 287 -1.99 -10.31 -11.15
CA HIS A 287 -1.12 -9.41 -11.91
C HIS A 287 -1.58 -9.24 -13.36
N GLU A 288 -2.08 -10.31 -14.01
CA GLU A 288 -2.69 -10.23 -15.34
C GLU A 288 -3.95 -9.34 -15.34
N GLN A 289 -4.75 -9.41 -14.27
CA GLN A 289 -5.93 -8.55 -14.10
C GLN A 289 -5.54 -7.08 -13.89
N CYS A 290 -4.50 -6.79 -13.11
CA CYS A 290 -3.95 -5.43 -12.98
C CYS A 290 -3.51 -4.85 -14.33
N LYS A 291 -3.05 -5.69 -15.26
CA LYS A 291 -2.58 -5.31 -16.60
C LYS A 291 -3.66 -5.34 -17.69
N LYS A 292 -4.95 -5.38 -17.35
CA LYS A 292 -6.01 -5.22 -18.36
C LYS A 292 -5.97 -3.81 -18.94
N VAL A 293 -6.05 -3.70 -20.27
CA VAL A 293 -6.02 -2.40 -20.98
C VAL A 293 -7.23 -1.55 -20.57
N ASP A 294 -8.43 -2.14 -20.52
CA ASP A 294 -9.61 -1.46 -20.00
C ASP A 294 -9.50 -1.30 -18.46
N PRO A 295 -9.40 -0.07 -17.92
CA PRO A 295 -9.25 0.17 -16.49
C PRO A 295 -10.43 -0.38 -15.67
N LYS A 296 -11.63 -0.48 -16.27
CA LYS A 296 -12.83 -1.02 -15.58
C LYS A 296 -12.74 -2.50 -15.28
N LEU A 297 -11.86 -3.22 -15.99
CA LEU A 297 -11.61 -4.65 -15.78
C LEU A 297 -10.49 -4.92 -14.78
N ARG A 298 -9.78 -3.88 -14.31
CA ARG A 298 -8.75 -4.02 -13.31
C ARG A 298 -9.37 -4.14 -11.92
N PRO A 299 -8.78 -4.94 -11.01
CA PRO A 299 -9.27 -5.06 -9.64
C PRO A 299 -9.13 -3.73 -8.88
N SER A 300 -9.79 -3.62 -7.75
CA SER A 300 -9.49 -2.63 -6.73
C SER A 300 -8.21 -2.99 -5.98
N ALA A 301 -7.57 -2.00 -5.34
CA ALA A 301 -6.42 -2.27 -4.48
C ALA A 301 -6.78 -3.23 -3.31
N GLN A 302 -8.03 -3.22 -2.86
CA GLN A 302 -8.52 -4.15 -1.83
C GLN A 302 -8.51 -5.61 -2.30
N GLU A 303 -9.00 -5.89 -3.51
CA GLU A 303 -9.01 -7.24 -4.08
C GLU A 303 -7.58 -7.76 -4.27
N VAL A 304 -6.66 -6.92 -4.75
CA VAL A 304 -5.24 -7.27 -4.86
C VAL A 304 -4.65 -7.59 -3.48
N LEU A 305 -4.93 -6.76 -2.47
CA LEU A 305 -4.46 -6.93 -1.11
C LEU A 305 -4.95 -8.25 -0.49
N GLN A 306 -6.21 -8.62 -0.73
CA GLN A 306 -6.79 -9.89 -0.27
C GLN A 306 -6.05 -11.09 -0.88
N VAL A 307 -5.75 -11.04 -2.19
CA VAL A 307 -4.98 -12.11 -2.85
C VAL A 307 -3.58 -12.21 -2.26
N TYR A 308 -2.88 -11.09 -2.06
CA TYR A 308 -1.51 -11.09 -1.50
C TYR A 308 -1.46 -11.72 -0.11
N ARG A 309 -2.42 -11.34 0.76
CA ARG A 309 -2.55 -11.91 2.11
C ARG A 309 -2.89 -13.40 2.06
N SER A 310 -3.77 -13.81 1.16
CA SER A 310 -4.12 -15.22 0.97
C SER A 310 -2.88 -16.03 0.55
N VAL A 311 -2.14 -15.57 -0.45
CA VAL A 311 -0.91 -16.23 -0.94
C VAL A 311 0.12 -16.35 0.18
N TYR A 312 0.36 -15.27 0.92
CA TYR A 312 1.27 -15.29 2.07
C TYR A 312 0.84 -16.36 3.08
N SER A 313 -0.44 -16.38 3.48
CA SER A 313 -0.94 -17.31 4.49
C SER A 313 -0.88 -18.77 4.06
N THR A 314 -1.18 -19.07 2.79
CA THR A 314 -1.12 -20.44 2.25
C THR A 314 0.31 -20.94 2.18
N MET A 315 1.23 -20.13 1.63
CA MET A 315 2.63 -20.54 1.46
C MET A 315 3.38 -20.68 2.79
N VAL A 316 3.01 -19.92 3.82
CA VAL A 316 3.56 -20.13 5.17
C VAL A 316 3.06 -21.45 5.77
N ARG A 317 1.76 -21.75 5.66
CA ARG A 317 1.19 -23.00 6.20
C ARG A 317 1.76 -24.25 5.55
N ASP A 318 1.96 -24.26 4.24
CA ASP A 318 2.51 -25.41 3.51
C ASP A 318 3.94 -25.76 3.96
N ARG A 319 4.69 -24.78 4.47
CA ARG A 319 6.02 -24.99 5.03
C ARG A 319 5.99 -25.58 6.44
N ASP A 320 5.01 -25.22 7.26
CA ASP A 320 4.87 -25.75 8.63
C ASP A 320 4.34 -27.19 8.65
N MET A 321 3.87 -27.71 7.51
CA MET A 321 3.41 -29.10 7.35
C MET A 321 4.47 -30.05 6.77
N LEU A 322 5.67 -29.57 6.45
CA LEU A 322 6.83 -30.34 5.93
C LEU A 322 7.94 -30.46 6.98
#